data_AF-A0AAU9RQI1-F1
#
_entry.id   AF-A0AAU9RQI1-F1
#
_cell.length_a   1.000
_cell.length_b   1.000
_cell.length_c   1.000
_cell.angle_alpha   90.00
_cell.angle_beta   90.00
_cell.angle_gamma   90.00
#
_symmetry.space_group_name_H-M   'P 1'
#
loop_
_entity.id
_entity.type
_entity.pdbx_description
1 polymer ?
#
loop_
_entity_poly.entity_id
_entity_poly.type
_entity_poly.pdbx_seq_one_letter_code
_entity_poly.pdbx_strand_id
1 'polypeptide(L)'
;MYYSVILHGRRSIFALQKWRNLRVSVTLFQQGSAFCNSFSSAGASLQDGRKGKTFTVSYLVDSLGLPTKLAESISRKVIYEGKGNPDSVLDLFRDYGLGFSEGDVWDRFKKNPQFLALSEKNVLNSIETFLGVGFSRDEIVLMAKRFSQCLNLSAESVKNKTEFLVEKMNWPIQALVSNPAVFGYSLEKRTVPRCNVVKALMSRGLLGDKLPATSRVLAITDQAFLNKFVKIHDDEKLVRELMAIFTRGLVS
;
A
#
# COMPACT_ATOMS: atom_id res chain seq x y z
N MET A 1 56.14 12.17 -12.78
CA MET A 1 55.35 13.06 -13.65
C MET A 1 54.03 12.35 -13.94
N TYR A 2 52.97 12.50 -13.14
CA TYR A 2 51.99 13.59 -13.00
C TYR A 2 50.87 13.64 -14.07
N TYR A 3 49.63 13.45 -13.56
CA TYR A 3 48.27 13.86 -14.03
C TYR A 3 47.64 13.17 -15.27
N SER A 4 46.32 12.96 -15.41
CA SER A 4 45.09 13.07 -14.59
C SER A 4 43.91 12.43 -15.37
N VAL A 5 43.00 11.64 -14.77
CA VAL A 5 41.64 11.95 -14.24
C VAL A 5 40.49 12.19 -15.26
N ILE A 6 39.59 11.19 -15.35
CA ILE A 6 38.10 11.12 -15.31
C ILE A 6 37.22 12.23 -15.96
N LEU A 7 36.15 11.82 -16.68
CA LEU A 7 34.71 12.19 -16.52
C LEU A 7 33.83 11.32 -17.47
N HIS A 8 33.06 10.36 -16.95
CA HIS A 8 31.64 10.42 -16.52
C HIS A 8 30.58 10.47 -17.63
N GLY A 9 29.63 9.54 -17.53
CA GLY A 9 28.19 9.82 -17.71
C GLY A 9 27.54 9.38 -19.02
N ARG A 10 26.87 8.22 -19.02
CA ARG A 10 25.72 7.95 -19.89
C ARG A 10 24.89 6.76 -19.36
N ARG A 11 23.55 6.94 -19.42
CA ARG A 11 22.42 6.07 -19.01
C ARG A 11 21.80 6.57 -17.68
N SER A 12 20.56 7.05 -17.59
CA SER A 12 19.40 6.95 -18.49
C SER A 12 18.47 8.17 -18.29
N ILE A 13 18.16 8.88 -19.38
CA ILE A 13 17.33 10.11 -19.43
C ILE A 13 15.82 9.78 -19.42
N PHE A 14 15.44 8.51 -19.27
CA PHE A 14 14.03 8.07 -19.34
C PHE A 14 13.16 8.43 -18.12
N ALA A 15 13.73 8.88 -17.00
CA ALA A 15 12.95 9.21 -15.80
C ALA A 15 12.38 10.64 -15.78
N LEU A 16 13.00 11.59 -16.50
CA LEU A 16 12.65 13.02 -16.40
C LEU A 16 11.61 13.49 -17.43
N GLN A 17 11.39 12.75 -18.51
CA GLN A 17 10.38 13.10 -19.52
C GLN A 17 8.94 12.73 -19.11
N LYS A 18 8.77 11.78 -18.18
CA LYS A 18 7.45 11.39 -17.67
C LYS A 18 6.82 12.44 -16.75
N TRP A 19 7.64 13.30 -16.13
CA TRP A 19 7.20 14.32 -15.18
C TRP A 19 6.70 15.63 -15.81
N ARG A 20 6.97 15.88 -17.11
CA ARG A 20 6.49 17.10 -17.80
C ARG A 20 5.13 16.92 -18.49
N ASN A 21 4.71 15.69 -18.77
CA ASN A 21 3.45 15.41 -19.48
C ASN A 21 2.24 15.15 -18.57
N LEU A 22 2.42 15.06 -17.24
CA LEU A 22 1.32 14.88 -16.29
C LEU A 22 0.64 16.18 -15.84
N ARG A 23 1.16 17.35 -16.24
CA ARG A 23 0.53 18.65 -15.96
C ARG A 23 -0.52 19.06 -17.01
N VAL A 24 -0.72 18.27 -18.07
CA VAL A 24 -1.62 18.59 -19.19
C VAL A 24 -2.92 17.76 -19.19
N SER A 25 -3.06 16.76 -18.31
CA SER A 25 -4.26 15.91 -18.26
C SER A 25 -5.21 16.20 -17.09
N VAL A 26 -5.05 17.32 -16.38
CA VAL A 26 -5.92 17.71 -15.24
C VAL A 26 -7.08 18.62 -15.66
N THR A 27 -7.24 18.95 -16.94
CA THR A 27 -8.27 19.91 -17.41
C THR A 27 -9.41 19.31 -18.25
N LEU A 28 -9.70 18.01 -18.16
CA LEU A 28 -10.83 17.39 -18.86
C LEU A 28 -11.79 16.71 -17.88
N PHE A 29 -12.57 17.50 -17.14
CA PHE A 29 -13.89 17.10 -16.65
C PHE A 29 -14.71 18.34 -16.23
N GLN A 30 -14.80 19.34 -17.12
CA GLN A 30 -15.81 20.38 -17.05
C GLN A 30 -16.33 20.64 -18.46
N GLN A 31 -17.32 19.87 -18.89
CA GLN A 31 -18.38 20.31 -19.80
C GLN A 31 -19.35 19.15 -20.07
N GLY A 32 -20.63 19.35 -19.72
CA GLY A 32 -21.67 18.39 -20.03
C GLY A 32 -23.00 18.64 -19.32
N SER A 33 -23.61 19.81 -19.56
CA SER A 33 -25.05 20.03 -19.80
C SER A 33 -25.53 21.41 -19.31
N ALA A 34 -25.97 22.22 -20.26
CA ALA A 34 -26.76 23.43 -20.08
C ALA A 34 -28.20 23.16 -20.55
N PHE A 35 -29.13 24.03 -20.11
CA PHE A 35 -30.61 24.06 -20.25
C PHE A 35 -31.34 23.45 -19.03
N CYS A 36 -32.23 24.15 -18.30
CA CYS A 36 -33.06 25.32 -18.60
C CYS A 36 -33.18 26.31 -17.43
N ASN A 37 -33.29 27.61 -17.74
CA ASN A 37 -33.85 28.64 -16.85
C ASN A 37 -35.37 28.74 -17.08
N SER A 38 -36.17 28.77 -16.01
CA SER A 38 -37.03 29.91 -15.63
C SER A 38 -38.37 29.56 -14.93
N PHE A 39 -38.67 30.39 -13.92
CA PHE A 39 -39.96 30.80 -13.34
C PHE A 39 -40.58 30.09 -12.10
N SER A 40 -40.43 30.80 -10.97
CA SER A 40 -41.40 31.14 -9.90
C SER A 40 -42.05 30.08 -8.98
N SER A 41 -41.68 30.22 -7.69
CA SER A 41 -42.48 30.20 -6.46
C SER A 41 -43.58 29.14 -6.27
N ALA A 42 -43.33 28.19 -5.36
CA ALA A 42 -44.01 28.02 -4.06
C ALA A 42 -43.83 26.59 -3.53
N GLY A 43 -43.55 26.47 -2.23
CA GLY A 43 -43.95 25.34 -1.38
C GLY A 43 -43.55 23.93 -1.78
N ALA A 44 -42.45 23.42 -1.22
CA ALA A 44 -42.38 22.14 -0.49
C ALA A 44 -40.90 21.75 -0.32
N SER A 45 -40.49 21.64 0.94
CA SER A 45 -39.25 20.98 1.32
C SER A 45 -39.30 19.50 0.93
N LEU A 46 -38.74 19.15 -0.23
CA LEU A 46 -38.32 17.78 -0.52
C LEU A 46 -36.98 17.56 0.19
N GLN A 47 -37.05 16.91 1.35
CA GLN A 47 -35.86 16.28 1.93
C GLN A 47 -35.43 15.16 0.98
N ASP A 48 -34.31 15.35 0.27
CA ASP A 48 -33.64 14.30 -0.48
C ASP A 48 -33.17 13.21 0.49
N GLY A 49 -33.79 12.03 0.36
CA GLY A 49 -33.68 10.88 1.23
C GLY A 49 -32.42 10.04 0.99
N ARG A 50 -31.22 10.63 0.96
CA ARG A 50 -29.96 9.88 1.04
C ARG A 50 -29.40 9.89 2.45
N LYS A 51 -30.11 9.27 3.39
CA LYS A 51 -29.47 8.73 4.60
C LYS A 51 -28.65 7.52 4.17
N GLY A 52 -27.32 7.68 4.09
CA GLY A 52 -26.41 6.57 3.77
C GLY A 52 -26.65 5.39 4.72
N LYS A 53 -26.77 4.18 4.16
CA LYS A 53 -26.87 2.95 4.96
C LYS A 53 -25.57 2.77 5.77
N THR A 54 -25.67 2.19 6.94
CA THR A 54 -24.52 1.76 7.76
C THR A 54 -24.30 0.26 7.62
N PHE A 55 -23.07 -0.23 7.84
CA PHE A 55 -22.78 -1.67 7.95
C PHE A 55 -23.38 -2.28 9.23
N THR A 56 -24.70 -2.43 9.25
CA THR A 56 -25.42 -3.16 10.29
C THR A 56 -25.32 -4.66 10.06
N VAL A 57 -25.46 -5.44 11.13
CA VAL A 57 -25.54 -6.91 11.02
C VAL A 57 -26.65 -7.32 10.06
N SER A 58 -27.81 -6.66 10.11
CA SER A 58 -28.92 -6.92 9.18
C SER A 58 -28.54 -6.67 7.72
N TYR A 59 -27.92 -5.53 7.38
CA TYR A 59 -27.48 -5.27 6.01
C TYR A 59 -26.51 -6.34 5.51
N LEU A 60 -25.55 -6.73 6.34
CA LEU A 60 -24.56 -7.76 6.02
C LEU A 60 -25.18 -9.14 5.80
N VAL A 61 -26.23 -9.50 6.55
CA VAL A 61 -26.94 -10.78 6.41
C VAL A 61 -27.92 -10.73 5.25
N ASP A 62 -28.80 -9.74 5.24
CA ASP A 62 -29.97 -9.67 4.36
C ASP A 62 -29.58 -9.25 2.92
N SER A 63 -28.62 -8.31 2.79
CA SER A 63 -28.20 -7.80 1.47
C SER A 63 -26.97 -8.53 0.91
N LEU A 64 -26.09 -9.03 1.78
CA LEU A 64 -24.83 -9.66 1.36
C LEU A 64 -24.76 -11.17 1.62
N GLY A 65 -25.80 -11.77 2.20
CA GLY A 65 -25.90 -13.21 2.44
C GLY A 65 -24.84 -13.76 3.40
N LEU A 66 -24.26 -12.92 4.27
CA LEU A 66 -23.19 -13.35 5.17
C LEU A 66 -23.75 -14.17 6.34
N PRO A 67 -23.00 -15.16 6.84
CA PRO A 67 -23.35 -15.84 8.08
C PRO A 67 -23.46 -14.84 9.23
N THR A 68 -24.50 -14.92 10.06
CA THR A 68 -24.78 -13.97 11.16
C THR A 68 -23.56 -13.76 12.08
N LYS A 69 -22.84 -14.84 12.43
CA LYS A 69 -21.63 -14.76 13.26
C LYS A 69 -20.51 -13.91 12.61
N LEU A 70 -20.37 -13.99 11.30
CA LEU A 70 -19.41 -13.17 10.56
C LEU A 70 -19.92 -11.73 10.49
N ALA A 71 -21.19 -11.51 10.13
CA ALA A 71 -21.80 -10.19 10.08
C ALA A 71 -21.66 -9.42 11.40
N GLU A 72 -21.84 -10.08 12.54
CA GLU A 72 -21.59 -9.52 13.87
C GLU A 72 -20.12 -9.15 14.10
N SER A 73 -19.18 -10.03 13.69
CA SER A 73 -17.74 -9.72 13.78
C SER A 73 -17.33 -8.56 12.90
N ILE A 74 -17.92 -8.43 11.70
CA ILE A 74 -17.67 -7.34 10.78
C ILE A 74 -18.27 -6.06 11.34
N SER A 75 -19.53 -6.08 11.75
CA SER A 75 -20.22 -4.93 12.34
C SER A 75 -19.44 -4.37 13.52
N ARG A 76 -18.94 -5.22 14.45
CA ARG A 76 -18.08 -4.76 15.55
C ARG A 76 -16.79 -4.05 15.08
N LYS A 77 -16.15 -4.52 14.01
CA LYS A 77 -14.91 -3.93 13.48
C LYS A 77 -15.18 -2.66 12.66
N VAL A 78 -16.25 -2.63 11.87
CA VAL A 78 -16.60 -1.52 10.98
C VAL A 78 -17.23 -0.34 11.75
N ILE A 79 -17.95 -0.60 12.85
CA ILE A 79 -18.47 0.46 13.73
C ILE A 79 -17.32 1.29 14.34
N TYR A 80 -16.18 0.67 14.63
CA TYR A 80 -15.02 1.36 15.22
C TYR A 80 -14.30 2.31 14.24
N GLU A 81 -14.39 2.06 12.94
CA GLU A 81 -13.76 2.88 11.88
C GLU A 81 -14.77 3.77 11.13
N GLY A 82 -16.01 3.84 11.62
CA GLY A 82 -17.20 4.27 10.88
C GLY A 82 -17.02 5.50 9.98
N LYS A 83 -17.58 5.44 8.75
CA LYS A 83 -18.03 6.58 7.90
C LYS A 83 -18.42 6.23 6.45
N GLY A 84 -18.48 4.96 6.03
CA GLY A 84 -18.79 4.60 4.63
C GLY A 84 -20.23 4.11 4.43
N ASN A 85 -20.87 4.53 3.34
CA ASN A 85 -22.05 3.83 2.80
C ASN A 85 -21.56 2.51 2.16
N PRO A 86 -22.06 1.34 2.61
CA PRO A 86 -21.71 0.05 2.04
C PRO A 86 -21.83 -0.01 0.51
N ASP A 87 -22.92 0.55 -0.03
CA ASP A 87 -23.19 0.49 -1.47
C ASP A 87 -22.12 1.28 -2.24
N SER A 88 -21.72 2.47 -1.76
CA SER A 88 -20.65 3.27 -2.37
C SER A 88 -19.27 2.60 -2.30
N VAL A 89 -18.99 1.88 -1.22
CA VAL A 89 -17.73 1.11 -1.09
C VAL A 89 -17.71 -0.06 -2.09
N LEU A 90 -18.86 -0.71 -2.30
CA LEU A 90 -19.00 -1.80 -3.28
C LEU A 90 -18.92 -1.28 -4.72
N ASP A 91 -19.57 -0.16 -5.02
CA ASP A 91 -19.53 0.49 -6.34
C ASP A 91 -18.10 0.93 -6.69
N LEU A 92 -17.39 1.53 -5.73
CA LEU A 92 -15.97 1.84 -5.90
C LEU A 92 -15.14 0.61 -6.28
N PHE A 93 -15.36 -0.52 -5.61
CA PHE A 93 -14.62 -1.73 -5.94
C PHE A 93 -14.98 -2.30 -7.32
N ARG A 94 -16.21 -2.08 -7.78
CA ARG A 94 -16.66 -2.43 -9.13
C ARG A 94 -16.02 -1.52 -10.18
N ASP A 95 -16.08 -0.20 -9.97
CA ASP A 95 -15.62 0.83 -10.92
C ASP A 95 -14.10 0.88 -11.06
N TYR A 96 -13.36 0.67 -9.97
CA TYR A 96 -11.89 0.67 -9.99
C TYR A 96 -11.28 -0.61 -10.55
N GLY A 97 -12.09 -1.49 -11.15
CA GLY A 97 -11.60 -2.71 -11.76
C GLY A 97 -10.93 -3.65 -10.76
N LEU A 98 -11.28 -3.55 -9.46
CA LEU A 98 -10.82 -4.54 -8.49
C LEU A 98 -11.38 -5.93 -8.81
N GLY A 99 -12.33 -6.04 -9.76
CA GLY A 99 -12.45 -7.21 -10.62
C GLY A 99 -12.63 -8.49 -9.81
N PHE A 100 -13.57 -8.45 -8.88
CA PHE A 100 -14.03 -9.62 -8.17
C PHE A 100 -15.28 -10.10 -8.93
N SER A 101 -15.35 -11.38 -9.31
CA SER A 101 -16.65 -11.97 -9.63
C SER A 101 -17.55 -11.87 -8.40
N GLU A 102 -18.88 -11.76 -8.53
CA GLU A 102 -19.77 -11.62 -7.37
C GLU A 102 -19.54 -12.71 -6.30
N GLY A 103 -19.11 -13.92 -6.69
CA GLY A 103 -18.69 -14.98 -5.77
C GLY A 103 -17.35 -14.72 -5.06
N ASP A 104 -16.34 -14.22 -5.79
CA ASP A 104 -15.00 -13.93 -5.25
C ASP A 104 -14.99 -12.74 -4.28
N VAL A 105 -15.93 -11.79 -4.44
CA VAL A 105 -16.12 -10.65 -3.53
C VAL A 105 -16.37 -11.17 -2.11
N TRP A 106 -17.36 -12.05 -1.97
CA TRP A 106 -17.82 -12.51 -0.67
C TRP A 106 -16.78 -13.36 0.04
N ASP A 107 -16.12 -14.27 -0.68
CA ASP A 107 -15.05 -15.08 -0.09
C ASP A 107 -13.84 -14.24 0.36
N ARG A 108 -13.60 -13.10 -0.29
CA ARG A 108 -12.56 -12.17 0.14
C ARG A 108 -12.99 -11.27 1.29
N PHE A 109 -14.26 -10.85 1.36
CA PHE A 109 -14.78 -10.16 2.55
C PHE A 109 -14.84 -11.07 3.77
N LYS A 110 -15.14 -12.37 3.58
CA LYS A 110 -15.01 -13.39 4.64
C LYS A 110 -13.58 -13.48 5.15
N LYS A 111 -12.59 -13.52 4.25
CA LYS A 111 -11.16 -13.63 4.61
C LYS A 111 -10.59 -12.34 5.18
N ASN A 112 -11.08 -11.18 4.74
CA ASN A 112 -10.52 -9.90 5.11
C ASN A 112 -11.60 -8.81 5.25
N PRO A 113 -12.41 -8.87 6.32
CA PRO A 113 -13.54 -7.96 6.50
C PRO A 113 -13.16 -6.48 6.66
N GLN A 114 -11.88 -6.21 6.94
CA GLN A 114 -11.31 -4.85 7.02
C GLN A 114 -11.52 -4.08 5.69
N PHE A 115 -11.69 -4.77 4.55
CA PHE A 115 -12.00 -4.14 3.27
C PHE A 115 -13.30 -3.33 3.28
N LEU A 116 -14.30 -3.77 4.05
CA LEU A 116 -15.60 -3.12 4.14
C LEU A 116 -15.56 -1.87 5.04
N ALA A 117 -14.53 -1.74 5.86
CA ALA A 117 -14.34 -0.58 6.72
C ALA A 117 -13.66 0.60 6.00
N LEU A 118 -13.14 0.38 4.79
CA LEU A 118 -12.47 1.43 4.02
C LEU A 118 -13.49 2.47 3.54
N SER A 119 -13.21 3.75 3.78
CA SER A 119 -13.99 4.82 3.16
C SER A 119 -13.55 5.03 1.71
N GLU A 120 -14.49 5.39 0.83
CA GLU A 120 -14.21 5.77 -0.56
C GLU A 120 -13.08 6.80 -0.65
N LYS A 121 -13.17 7.87 0.15
CA LYS A 121 -12.13 8.90 0.23
C LYS A 121 -10.74 8.33 0.56
N ASN A 122 -10.64 7.41 1.51
CA ASN A 122 -9.36 6.82 1.88
C ASN A 122 -8.79 5.95 0.76
N VAL A 123 -9.64 5.15 0.10
CA VAL A 123 -9.22 4.32 -1.02
C VAL A 123 -8.73 5.18 -2.18
N LEU A 124 -9.46 6.25 -2.53
CA LEU A 124 -9.07 7.19 -3.58
C LEU A 124 -7.71 7.84 -3.28
N ASN A 125 -7.56 8.42 -2.10
CA ASN A 125 -6.31 9.03 -1.67
C ASN A 125 -5.14 8.04 -1.67
N SER A 126 -5.40 6.79 -1.26
CA SER A 126 -4.39 5.74 -1.27
C SER A 126 -3.98 5.37 -2.70
N ILE A 127 -4.94 5.20 -3.61
CA ILE A 127 -4.68 4.95 -5.04
C ILE A 127 -3.84 6.07 -5.63
N GLU A 128 -4.22 7.34 -5.42
CA GLU A 128 -3.44 8.50 -5.88
C GLU A 128 -2.02 8.50 -5.32
N THR A 129 -1.86 8.15 -4.04
CA THR A 129 -0.55 8.04 -3.41
C THR A 129 0.31 6.98 -4.09
N PHE A 130 -0.23 5.78 -4.29
CA PHE A 130 0.51 4.68 -4.93
C PHE A 130 0.87 5.01 -6.39
N LEU A 131 -0.05 5.62 -7.14
CA LEU A 131 0.23 6.11 -8.49
C LEU A 131 1.37 7.15 -8.48
N GLY A 132 1.35 8.07 -7.51
CA GLY A 132 2.35 9.12 -7.35
C GLY A 132 3.76 8.61 -7.04
N VAL A 133 3.88 7.44 -6.40
CA VAL A 133 5.19 6.79 -6.11
C VAL A 133 5.56 5.73 -7.15
N GLY A 134 4.78 5.59 -8.23
CA GLY A 134 5.18 4.87 -9.43
C GLY A 134 4.53 3.50 -9.65
N PHE A 135 3.55 3.09 -8.84
CA PHE A 135 2.78 1.87 -9.09
C PHE A 135 1.75 2.08 -10.22
N SER A 136 1.42 1.03 -10.95
CA SER A 136 0.31 1.02 -11.91
C SER A 136 -1.03 0.71 -11.22
N ARG A 137 -2.16 1.01 -11.87
CA ARG A 137 -3.49 0.66 -11.34
C ARG A 137 -3.62 -0.84 -11.10
N ASP A 138 -3.17 -1.67 -12.04
CA ASP A 138 -3.26 -3.14 -11.93
C ASP A 138 -2.41 -3.68 -10.78
N GLU A 139 -1.24 -3.08 -10.53
CA GLU A 139 -0.40 -3.43 -9.39
C GLU A 139 -1.07 -3.06 -8.06
N ILE A 140 -1.70 -1.88 -7.99
CA ILE A 140 -2.46 -1.46 -6.81
C ILE A 140 -3.63 -2.41 -6.56
N VAL A 141 -4.36 -2.80 -7.62
CA VAL A 141 -5.43 -3.80 -7.55
C VAL A 141 -4.89 -5.12 -6.99
N LEU A 142 -3.78 -5.61 -7.53
CA LEU A 142 -3.16 -6.85 -7.09
C LEU A 142 -2.70 -6.78 -5.63
N MET A 143 -2.11 -5.66 -5.22
CA MET A 143 -1.67 -5.42 -3.85
C MET A 143 -2.84 -5.39 -2.89
N ALA A 144 -3.89 -4.63 -3.22
CA ALA A 144 -5.12 -4.56 -2.44
C ALA A 144 -5.70 -5.95 -2.23
N LYS A 145 -5.82 -6.75 -3.30
CA LYS A 145 -6.31 -8.14 -3.24
C LYS A 145 -5.51 -9.03 -2.28
N ARG A 146 -4.20 -8.82 -2.17
CA ARG A 146 -3.30 -9.62 -1.31
C ARG A 146 -3.21 -9.09 0.12
N PHE A 147 -3.30 -7.78 0.30
CA PHE A 147 -3.11 -7.10 1.57
C PHE A 147 -3.91 -5.80 1.61
N SER A 148 -5.20 -5.88 1.95
CA SER A 148 -6.13 -4.75 1.92
C SER A 148 -5.67 -3.56 2.78
N GLN A 149 -4.94 -3.87 3.85
CA GLN A 149 -4.50 -2.87 4.81
C GLN A 149 -3.54 -1.86 4.17
N CYS A 150 -2.94 -2.16 2.99
CA CYS A 150 -2.16 -1.17 2.26
C CYS A 150 -2.98 0.05 1.84
N LEU A 151 -4.30 -0.11 1.64
CA LEU A 151 -5.19 0.99 1.26
C LEU A 151 -5.55 1.93 2.43
N ASN A 152 -5.26 1.52 3.66
CA ASN A 152 -5.49 2.33 4.86
C ASN A 152 -4.22 3.00 5.40
N LEU A 153 -3.12 2.95 4.64
CA LEU A 153 -1.87 3.56 5.05
C LEU A 153 -1.87 5.06 4.75
N SER A 154 -1.20 5.84 5.60
CA SER A 154 -0.99 7.26 5.33
C SER A 154 -0.12 7.45 4.10
N ALA A 155 -0.35 8.55 3.38
CA ALA A 155 0.42 8.88 2.19
C ALA A 155 1.92 8.98 2.49
N GLU A 156 2.27 9.55 3.65
CA GLU A 156 3.65 9.62 4.15
C GLU A 156 4.26 8.22 4.36
N SER A 157 3.52 7.29 4.98
CA SER A 157 4.01 5.95 5.23
C SER A 157 4.33 5.20 3.93
N VAL A 158 3.45 5.31 2.93
CA VAL A 158 3.66 4.71 1.61
C VAL A 158 4.87 5.31 0.91
N LYS A 159 5.00 6.65 0.91
CA LYS A 159 6.13 7.36 0.31
C LYS A 159 7.45 6.97 0.96
N ASN A 160 7.57 7.12 2.28
CA ASN A 160 8.81 6.87 3.01
C ASN A 160 9.27 5.41 2.86
N LYS A 161 8.34 4.44 2.90
CA LYS A 161 8.68 3.02 2.71
C LYS A 161 9.07 2.70 1.27
N THR A 162 8.40 3.30 0.29
CA THR A 162 8.74 3.09 -1.12
C THR A 162 10.09 3.69 -1.45
N GLU A 163 10.36 4.95 -1.05
CA GLU A 163 11.65 5.61 -1.23
C GLU A 163 12.79 4.80 -0.59
N PHE A 164 12.59 4.35 0.66
CA PHE A 164 13.61 3.56 1.35
C PHE A 164 13.90 2.22 0.65
N LEU A 165 12.86 1.46 0.29
CA LEU A 165 13.04 0.13 -0.28
C LEU A 165 13.51 0.17 -1.74
N VAL A 166 12.93 1.07 -2.54
CA VAL A 166 13.18 1.13 -3.99
C VAL A 166 14.41 1.98 -4.29
N GLU A 167 14.53 3.17 -3.70
CA GLU A 167 15.61 4.09 -4.04
C GLU A 167 16.86 3.82 -3.22
N LYS A 168 16.74 3.72 -1.88
CA LYS A 168 17.92 3.56 -1.00
C LYS A 168 18.46 2.14 -0.97
N MET A 169 17.57 1.15 -1.06
CA MET A 169 17.94 -0.26 -1.01
C MET A 169 17.91 -0.94 -2.39
N ASN A 170 17.48 -0.23 -3.43
CA ASN A 170 17.54 -0.70 -4.82
C ASN A 170 16.71 -1.97 -5.11
N TRP A 171 15.67 -2.25 -4.32
CA TRP A 171 14.70 -3.29 -4.67
C TRP A 171 13.81 -2.82 -5.84
N PRO A 172 13.49 -3.69 -6.80
CA PRO A 172 12.52 -3.34 -7.83
C PRO A 172 11.14 -3.12 -7.21
N ILE A 173 10.36 -2.20 -7.76
CA ILE A 173 8.97 -1.95 -7.32
C ILE A 173 8.12 -3.23 -7.32
N GLN A 174 8.40 -4.15 -8.25
CA GLN A 174 7.77 -5.47 -8.35
C GLN A 174 7.95 -6.34 -7.10
N ALA A 175 9.04 -6.14 -6.33
CA ALA A 175 9.24 -6.85 -5.07
C ALA A 175 8.27 -6.39 -3.97
N LEU A 176 7.79 -5.15 -4.06
CA LEU A 176 6.77 -4.59 -3.16
C LEU A 176 5.37 -5.03 -3.61
N VAL A 177 5.11 -5.03 -4.92
CA VAL A 177 3.87 -5.57 -5.52
C VAL A 177 3.68 -7.05 -5.16
N SER A 178 4.76 -7.82 -5.24
CA SER A 178 4.73 -9.26 -4.95
C SER A 178 4.47 -9.54 -3.46
N ASN A 179 4.90 -8.65 -2.57
CA ASN A 179 4.78 -8.80 -1.13
C ASN A 179 4.30 -7.49 -0.46
N PRO A 180 3.03 -7.10 -0.63
CA PRO A 180 2.51 -5.81 -0.13
C PRO A 180 2.50 -5.70 1.40
N ALA A 181 2.61 -6.82 2.12
CA ALA A 181 2.72 -6.83 3.58
C ALA A 181 3.94 -6.06 4.11
N VAL A 182 4.96 -5.80 3.27
CA VAL A 182 6.11 -4.95 3.65
C VAL A 182 5.69 -3.56 4.08
N PHE A 183 4.60 -3.04 3.53
CA PHE A 183 4.05 -1.75 3.91
C PHE A 183 3.38 -1.77 5.29
N GLY A 184 3.06 -2.94 5.83
CA GLY A 184 2.52 -3.10 7.19
C GLY A 184 3.60 -3.08 8.29
N TYR A 185 4.87 -3.28 7.95
CA TYR A 185 5.94 -3.30 8.95
C TYR A 185 6.40 -1.89 9.33
N SER A 186 6.89 -1.74 10.57
CA SER A 186 7.53 -0.50 11.01
C SER A 186 8.79 -0.24 10.19
N LEU A 187 8.92 0.98 9.69
CA LEU A 187 10.11 1.40 8.94
C LEU A 187 11.33 1.39 9.87
N GLU A 188 11.24 2.10 11.00
CA GLU A 188 12.32 2.27 11.97
C GLU A 188 12.63 0.99 12.73
N LYS A 189 11.62 0.31 13.29
CA LYS A 189 11.86 -0.82 14.20
C LYS A 189 12.15 -2.15 13.51
N ARG A 190 11.80 -2.30 12.23
CA ARG A 190 11.95 -3.58 11.52
C ARG A 190 12.65 -3.45 10.18
N THR A 191 12.22 -2.50 9.36
CA THR A 191 12.68 -2.44 7.96
C THR A 191 14.12 -1.94 7.86
N VAL A 192 14.42 -0.78 8.44
CA VAL A 192 15.75 -0.17 8.43
C VAL A 192 16.82 -1.08 9.04
N PRO A 193 16.65 -1.65 10.25
CA PRO A 193 17.68 -2.48 10.88
C PRO A 193 18.05 -3.69 10.02
N ARG A 194 17.03 -4.37 9.47
CA ARG A 194 17.24 -5.57 8.64
C ARG A 194 17.88 -5.23 7.30
N CYS A 195 17.47 -4.13 6.67
CA CYS A 195 18.08 -3.65 5.44
C CYS A 195 19.53 -3.23 5.64
N ASN A 196 19.88 -2.61 6.78
CA ASN A 196 21.26 -2.26 7.11
C ASN A 196 22.15 -3.49 7.27
N VAL A 197 21.65 -4.56 7.90
CA VAL A 197 22.37 -5.85 7.97
C VAL A 197 22.60 -6.42 6.57
N VAL A 198 21.57 -6.46 5.72
CA VAL A 198 21.71 -6.95 4.33
C VAL A 198 22.72 -6.12 3.55
N LYS A 199 22.67 -4.79 3.66
CA LYS A 199 23.62 -3.88 3.00
C LYS A 199 25.07 -4.13 3.47
N ALA A 200 25.25 -4.32 4.77
CA ALA A 200 26.54 -4.62 5.39
C ALA A 200 27.14 -5.97 4.94
N LEU A 201 26.28 -6.98 4.73
CA LEU A 201 26.69 -8.27 4.18
C LEU A 201 27.08 -8.18 2.71
N MET A 202 26.27 -7.48 1.90
CA MET A 202 26.55 -7.27 0.48
C MET A 202 27.84 -6.50 0.26
N SER A 203 28.10 -5.43 1.03
CA SER A 203 29.33 -4.64 0.90
C SER A 203 30.60 -5.41 1.27
N ARG A 204 30.46 -6.51 2.01
CA ARG A 204 31.56 -7.41 2.40
C ARG A 204 31.67 -8.64 1.49
N GLY A 205 30.83 -8.76 0.46
CA GLY A 205 30.78 -9.93 -0.42
C GLY A 205 30.27 -11.21 0.26
N LEU A 206 29.63 -11.08 1.44
CA LEU A 206 29.10 -12.22 2.23
C LEU A 206 27.67 -12.61 1.82
N LEU A 207 27.09 -11.87 0.89
CA LEU A 207 25.82 -12.14 0.25
C LEU A 207 26.04 -11.93 -1.25
N GLY A 208 25.44 -12.79 -2.09
CA GLY A 208 25.61 -12.68 -3.54
C GLY A 208 25.17 -11.33 -4.11
N ASP A 209 25.51 -11.06 -5.36
CA ASP A 209 25.28 -9.76 -6.02
C ASP A 209 23.80 -9.36 -6.14
N LYS A 210 22.89 -10.34 -5.98
CA LYS A 210 21.45 -10.12 -6.06
C LYS A 210 20.85 -9.93 -4.68
N LEU A 211 20.01 -8.90 -4.56
CA LEU A 211 19.24 -8.65 -3.35
C LEU A 211 18.34 -9.85 -3.00
N PRO A 212 18.26 -10.23 -1.71
CA PRO A 212 17.35 -11.28 -1.27
C PRO A 212 15.88 -10.85 -1.45
N ALA A 213 14.97 -11.82 -1.53
CA ALA A 213 13.54 -11.51 -1.59
C ALA A 213 13.08 -10.71 -0.36
N THR A 214 12.22 -9.70 -0.55
CA THR A 214 11.71 -8.84 0.53
C THR A 214 11.02 -9.65 1.63
N SER A 215 10.31 -10.72 1.29
CA SER A 215 9.68 -11.63 2.25
C SER A 215 10.71 -12.34 3.14
N ARG A 216 11.83 -12.78 2.56
CA ARG A 216 12.93 -13.43 3.30
C ARG A 216 13.60 -12.49 4.30
N VAL A 217 13.59 -11.19 4.04
CA VAL A 217 14.19 -10.18 4.92
C VAL A 217 13.17 -9.66 5.94
N LEU A 218 11.99 -9.22 5.49
CA LEU A 218 11.07 -8.41 6.27
C LEU A 218 9.92 -9.19 6.91
N ALA A 219 9.49 -10.31 6.30
CA ALA A 219 8.30 -11.03 6.75
C ALA A 219 8.57 -12.08 7.84
N ILE A 220 9.83 -12.44 8.07
CA ILE A 220 10.21 -13.46 9.05
C ILE A 220 10.37 -12.88 10.47
N THR A 221 10.38 -13.75 11.48
CA THR A 221 10.63 -13.37 12.88
C THR A 221 12.06 -12.87 13.08
N ASP A 222 12.31 -12.12 14.16
CA ASP A 222 13.66 -11.63 14.47
C ASP A 222 14.64 -12.80 14.68
N GLN A 223 14.22 -13.84 15.40
CA GLN A 223 15.05 -15.04 15.57
C GLN A 223 15.40 -15.70 14.23
N ALA A 224 14.44 -15.85 13.32
CA ALA A 224 14.68 -16.43 12.01
C ALA A 224 15.59 -15.53 11.16
N PHE A 225 15.46 -14.20 11.28
CA PHE A 225 16.31 -13.24 10.60
C PHE A 225 17.76 -13.35 11.10
N LEU A 226 17.96 -13.29 12.41
CA LEU A 226 19.28 -13.40 13.04
C LEU A 226 19.96 -14.73 12.71
N ASN A 227 19.23 -15.83 12.75
CA ASN A 227 19.79 -17.14 12.39
C ASN A 227 20.24 -17.20 10.91
N LYS A 228 19.50 -16.54 10.01
CA LYS A 228 19.78 -16.61 8.56
C LYS A 228 20.84 -15.63 8.08
N PHE A 229 20.96 -14.46 8.71
CA PHE A 229 21.80 -13.36 8.22
C PHE A 229 22.91 -12.95 9.18
N VAL A 230 22.88 -13.40 10.44
CA VAL A 230 23.85 -12.97 11.45
C VAL A 230 24.61 -14.18 11.98
N LYS A 231 23.93 -15.13 12.61
CA LYS A 231 24.53 -16.32 13.26
C LYS A 231 24.95 -17.43 12.30
N ILE A 232 24.75 -17.23 11.00
CA ILE A 232 25.27 -18.14 9.96
C ILE A 232 26.78 -18.02 9.79
N HIS A 233 27.37 -16.93 10.29
CA HIS A 233 28.80 -16.68 10.20
C HIS A 233 29.51 -17.18 11.47
N ASP A 234 30.62 -17.89 11.29
CA ASP A 234 31.44 -18.39 12.41
C ASP A 234 32.33 -17.30 13.03
N ASP A 235 32.56 -16.20 12.32
CA ASP A 235 33.35 -15.05 12.82
C ASP A 235 32.57 -14.28 13.90
N GLU A 236 32.94 -14.49 15.17
CA GLU A 236 32.34 -13.82 16.32
C GLU A 236 32.43 -12.30 16.29
N LYS A 237 33.48 -11.72 15.67
CA LYS A 237 33.62 -10.27 15.53
C LYS A 237 32.57 -9.76 14.54
N LEU A 238 32.45 -10.42 13.40
CA LEU A 238 31.43 -10.10 12.40
C LEU A 238 30.02 -10.25 12.98
N VAL A 239 29.74 -11.34 13.70
CA VAL A 239 28.43 -11.56 14.35
C VAL A 239 28.11 -10.40 15.30
N ARG A 240 29.06 -9.97 16.14
CA ARG A 240 28.87 -8.82 17.04
C ARG A 240 28.61 -7.52 16.29
N GLU A 241 29.33 -7.25 15.21
CA GLU A 241 29.11 -6.07 14.36
C GLU A 241 27.70 -6.07 13.74
N LEU A 242 27.28 -7.19 13.15
CA LEU A 242 25.96 -7.33 12.54
C LEU A 242 24.83 -7.23 13.58
N MET A 243 25.02 -7.80 14.77
CA MET A 243 24.09 -7.62 15.90
C MET A 243 23.98 -6.15 16.31
N ALA A 244 25.09 -5.41 16.37
CA ALA A 244 25.07 -3.99 16.68
C ALA A 244 24.35 -3.16 15.61
N ILE A 245 24.50 -3.52 14.32
CA ILE A 245 23.76 -2.89 13.23
C ILE A 245 22.25 -3.16 13.37
N PHE A 246 21.87 -4.39 13.72
CA PHE A 246 20.49 -4.79 13.92
C PHE A 246 19.84 -4.08 15.12
N THR A 247 20.56 -3.85 16.21
CA THR A 247 20.01 -3.21 17.41
C THR A 247 20.02 -1.69 17.38
N ARG A 248 20.93 -1.05 16.62
CA ARG A 248 21.03 0.42 16.54
C ARG A 248 19.75 1.12 16.06
N GLY A 249 18.91 0.46 15.28
CA GLY A 249 17.62 1.03 14.85
C GLY A 249 16.44 0.76 15.79
N LEU A 250 16.66 0.10 16.92
CA LEU A 250 15.61 -0.20 17.92
C LEU A 250 15.58 0.79 19.09
N VAL A 251 16.56 1.70 19.18
CA VAL A 251 16.79 2.56 20.36
C VAL A 251 16.43 4.04 20.11
N SER A 252 15.60 4.33 19.10
CA SER A 252 15.05 5.67 18.85
C SER A 252 13.56 5.71 19.16
#